data_AF-A0A164IA71-F1
#
_entry.id   AF-A0A164IA71-F1
#
_cell.length_a   1.000
_cell.length_b   1.000
_cell.length_c   1.000
_cell.angle_alpha   90.00
_cell.angle_beta   90.00
_cell.angle_gamma   90.00
#
_symmetry.space_group_name_H-M   'P 1'
#
loop_
_entity.id
_entity.type
_entity.pdbx_description
1 polymer ?
#
loop_
_entity_poly.entity_id
_entity_poly.type
_entity_poly.pdbx_seq_one_letter_code
_entity_poly.pdbx_strand_id
1 'polypeptide(L)'
;MSRSRRSFSAEFKDELCREVIDSSKPISEVAKAYGVGDDSLRRWLAKYRDTHGSGEGSELTVTERARLAQLEQENRELRSEAAFLKKAASYFAREPR
;
A
#
# COMPACT_ATOMS: atom_id res chain seq x y z
N MET A 1 -8.17 11.73 39.08
CA MET A 1 -7.98 10.25 39.07
C MET A 1 -7.04 9.90 37.92
N SER A 2 -5.83 9.40 38.19
CA SER A 2 -4.94 8.97 37.12
C SER A 2 -5.45 7.65 36.54
N ARG A 3 -5.84 7.64 35.26
CA ARG A 3 -6.18 6.39 34.58
C ARG A 3 -4.92 5.55 34.50
N SER A 4 -4.98 4.34 35.06
CA SER A 4 -3.95 3.32 34.86
C SER A 4 -3.74 3.12 33.36
N ARG A 5 -2.50 3.31 32.91
CA ARG A 5 -2.15 3.10 31.50
C ARG A 5 -2.10 1.60 31.26
N ARG A 6 -3.01 1.10 30.41
CA ARG A 6 -2.91 -0.27 29.89
C ARG A 6 -1.58 -0.43 29.17
N SER A 7 -0.74 -1.36 29.61
CA SER A 7 0.47 -1.75 28.90
C SER A 7 0.15 -2.93 27.98
N PHE A 8 0.72 -2.90 26.79
CA PHE A 8 0.67 -3.98 25.82
C PHE A 8 2.09 -4.47 25.57
N SER A 9 2.26 -5.78 25.35
CA SER A 9 3.56 -6.38 25.05
C SER A 9 4.10 -5.89 23.70
N ALA A 10 5.38 -6.12 23.42
CA ALA A 10 5.96 -5.72 22.14
C ALA A 10 5.40 -6.58 21.01
N GLU A 11 5.28 -7.89 21.25
CA GLU A 11 4.78 -8.88 20.30
C GLU A 11 3.34 -8.55 19.86
N PHE A 12 2.48 -8.17 20.81
CA PHE A 12 1.11 -7.80 20.53
C PHE A 12 1.00 -6.52 19.67
N LYS A 13 1.88 -5.55 19.91
CA LYS A 13 1.93 -4.31 19.10
C LYS A 13 2.39 -4.61 17.68
N ASP A 14 3.39 -5.48 17.53
CA ASP A 14 3.93 -5.87 16.23
C ASP A 14 2.94 -6.69 15.42
N GLU A 15 2.19 -7.58 16.07
CA GLU A 15 1.11 -8.36 15.45
C GLU A 15 0.01 -7.45 14.89
N LEU A 16 -0.46 -6.49 15.69
CA LEU A 16 -1.43 -5.48 15.23
C LEU A 16 -0.90 -4.65 14.07
N CYS A 17 0.40 -4.28 14.10
CA CYS A 17 1.01 -3.52 13.02
C CYS A 17 1.11 -4.33 11.73
N ARG A 18 1.45 -5.62 11.82
CA ARG A 18 1.43 -6.54 10.67
C ARG A 18 0.04 -6.72 10.12
N GLU A 19 -0.97 -6.91 10.96
CA GLU A 19 -2.35 -7.09 10.48
C GLU A 19 -2.81 -5.87 9.66
N VAL A 20 -2.51 -4.65 10.09
CA VAL A 20 -2.83 -3.44 9.32
C VAL A 20 -2.11 -3.40 7.97
N ILE A 21 -0.84 -3.82 7.93
CA ILE A 21 -0.02 -3.81 6.70
C ILE A 21 -0.47 -4.91 5.73
N ASP A 22 -0.66 -6.14 6.23
CA ASP A 22 -0.92 -7.33 5.41
C ASP A 22 -2.37 -7.39 4.94
N SER A 23 -3.33 -6.98 5.77
CA SER A 23 -4.76 -7.07 5.45
C SER A 23 -5.32 -5.83 4.73
N SER A 24 -4.53 -4.76 4.60
CA SER A 24 -4.97 -3.45 4.07
C SER A 24 -6.21 -2.86 4.74
N LYS A 25 -6.58 -3.35 5.94
CA LYS A 25 -7.71 -2.84 6.72
C LYS A 25 -7.38 -1.48 7.35
N PRO A 26 -8.38 -0.59 7.52
CA PRO A 26 -8.15 0.70 8.15
C PRO A 26 -7.80 0.54 9.64
N ILE A 27 -6.90 1.40 10.12
CA ILE A 27 -6.40 1.42 11.51
C ILE A 27 -7.56 1.40 12.52
N SER A 28 -8.64 2.12 12.25
CA SER A 28 -9.81 2.22 13.14
C SER A 28 -10.60 0.92 13.26
N GLU A 29 -10.58 0.06 12.25
CA GLU A 29 -11.24 -1.25 12.29
C GLU A 29 -10.43 -2.22 13.12
N VAL A 30 -9.12 -2.30 12.88
CA VAL A 30 -8.21 -3.14 13.67
C VAL A 30 -8.20 -2.67 15.13
N ALA A 31 -8.12 -1.36 15.38
CA ALA A 31 -8.12 -0.83 16.74
C ALA A 31 -9.39 -1.21 17.52
N LYS A 32 -10.56 -1.13 16.88
CA LYS A 32 -11.83 -1.54 17.49
C LYS A 32 -11.90 -3.05 17.73
N ALA A 33 -11.43 -3.86 16.79
CA ALA A 33 -11.44 -5.32 16.91
C ALA A 33 -10.67 -5.80 18.15
N TYR A 34 -9.55 -5.14 18.47
CA TYR A 34 -8.68 -5.51 19.59
C TYR A 34 -8.84 -4.62 20.83
N GLY A 35 -9.79 -3.69 20.82
CA GLY A 35 -10.04 -2.78 21.95
C GLY A 35 -8.87 -1.85 22.30
N VAL A 36 -8.02 -1.54 21.32
CA VAL A 36 -6.91 -0.59 21.45
C VAL A 36 -7.34 0.78 20.93
N GLY A 37 -6.71 1.85 21.41
CA GLY A 37 -7.01 3.20 20.92
C GLY A 37 -6.38 3.44 19.55
N ASP A 38 -7.15 4.00 18.62
CA ASP A 38 -6.72 4.32 17.25
C ASP A 38 -5.39 5.11 17.20
N ASP A 39 -5.25 6.13 18.05
CA ASP A 39 -4.00 6.92 18.17
C ASP A 39 -2.81 6.11 18.67
N SER A 40 -3.06 5.13 19.53
CA SER A 40 -1.99 4.25 20.06
C SER A 40 -1.50 3.32 18.97
N LEU A 41 -2.42 2.70 18.23
CA LEU A 41 -2.09 1.83 17.11
C LEU A 41 -1.37 2.61 16.00
N ARG A 42 -1.83 3.83 15.68
CA ARG A 42 -1.17 4.70 14.71
C ARG A 42 0.28 5.04 15.10
N ARG A 43 0.54 5.30 16.39
CA ARG A 43 1.91 5.54 16.92
C ARG A 43 2.78 4.28 16.89
N TRP A 44 2.21 3.12 17.16
CA TRP A 44 2.95 1.85 17.07
C TRP A 44 3.29 1.54 15.63
N LEU A 45 2.37 1.77 14.68
CA LEU A 45 2.61 1.57 13.25
C LEU A 45 3.76 2.43 12.73
N ALA A 46 3.83 3.69 13.16
CA ALA A 46 4.94 4.58 12.83
C ALA A 46 6.29 4.02 13.34
N LYS A 47 6.35 3.63 14.61
CA LYS A 47 7.56 3.00 15.19
C LYS A 47 7.90 1.66 14.55
N TYR A 48 6.91 0.86 14.21
CA TYR A 48 7.08 -0.44 13.56
C TYR A 48 7.71 -0.24 12.17
N ARG A 49 7.25 0.76 11.42
CA ARG A 49 7.83 1.15 10.13
C ARG A 49 9.27 1.66 10.28
N ASP A 50 9.56 2.48 11.29
CA ASP A 50 10.92 2.98 11.54
C ASP A 50 11.92 1.87 11.92
N THR A 51 11.44 0.82 12.60
CA THR A 51 12.28 -0.27 13.13
C THR A 51 12.43 -1.44 12.15
N HIS A 52 11.40 -1.73 11.35
CA HIS A 52 11.38 -2.85 10.41
C HIS A 52 11.58 -2.41 8.95
N GLY A 53 11.49 -1.12 8.66
CA GLY A 53 11.65 -0.54 7.33
C GLY A 53 12.80 0.45 7.30
N SER A 54 13.92 0.05 6.72
CA SER A 54 14.81 1.01 6.08
C SER A 54 14.05 1.69 4.94
N GLY A 55 13.47 2.87 5.19
CA GLY A 55 13.35 3.94 4.20
C GLY A 55 12.09 4.08 3.33
N GLU A 56 11.16 3.13 3.24
CA GLU A 56 10.04 3.21 2.26
C GLU A 56 8.62 3.19 2.88
N GLY A 57 8.49 3.61 4.14
CA GLY A 57 7.23 3.51 4.89
C GLY A 57 6.46 4.81 5.13
N SER A 58 7.02 5.97 4.77
CA SER A 58 6.33 7.25 4.92
C SER A 58 5.53 7.51 3.65
N GLU A 59 4.20 7.33 3.75
CA GLU A 59 3.21 8.14 3.04
C GLU A 59 3.65 8.55 1.64
N LEU A 60 3.32 7.74 0.60
CA LEU A 60 3.65 8.00 -0.82
C LEU A 60 3.84 9.50 -1.01
N THR A 61 5.10 9.91 -1.00
CA THR A 61 5.43 11.33 -1.00
C THR A 61 4.77 11.92 -2.24
N VAL A 62 4.41 13.21 -2.24
CA VAL A 62 3.71 13.82 -3.40
C VAL A 62 4.42 13.47 -4.74
N THR A 63 5.74 13.30 -4.67
CA THR A 63 6.63 12.78 -5.71
C THR A 63 6.39 11.32 -6.14
N GLU A 64 6.16 10.39 -5.21
CA GLU A 64 5.88 8.98 -5.54
C GLU A 64 4.47 8.79 -6.11
N ARG A 65 3.48 9.57 -5.65
CA ARG A 65 2.14 9.59 -6.29
C ARG A 65 2.21 10.11 -7.73
N ALA A 66 3.00 11.17 -7.95
CA ALA A 66 3.23 11.69 -9.30
C ALA A 66 3.92 10.65 -10.19
N ARG A 67 4.92 9.93 -9.66
CA ARG A 67 5.62 8.86 -10.37
C ARG A 67 4.69 7.68 -10.70
N LEU A 68 3.81 7.30 -9.78
CA LEU A 68 2.77 6.28 -10.03
C LEU A 68 1.81 6.70 -11.14
N ALA A 69 1.30 7.94 -11.09
CA ALA A 69 0.39 8.46 -12.12
C ALA A 69 1.06 8.50 -13.50
N GLN A 70 2.35 8.88 -13.56
CA GLN A 70 3.15 8.86 -14.77
C GLN A 70 3.34 7.43 -15.31
N LEU A 71 3.69 6.48 -14.44
CA LEU A 71 3.83 5.06 -14.79
C LEU A 71 2.52 4.46 -15.30
N GLU A 72 1.40 4.80 -14.69
CA GLU A 72 0.08 4.34 -15.16
C GLU A 72 -0.26 4.92 -16.53
N GLN A 73 0.06 6.19 -16.78
CA GLN A 73 -0.14 6.82 -18.08
C GLN A 73 0.71 6.15 -19.16
N GLU A 74 2.00 5.94 -18.88
CA GLU A 74 2.92 5.26 -19.79
C GLU A 74 2.46 3.82 -20.07
N ASN A 75 1.97 3.11 -19.05
CA ASN A 75 1.43 1.75 -19.25
C ASN A 75 0.19 1.75 -20.15
N ARG A 76 -0.69 2.75 -20.01
CA ARG A 76 -1.87 2.91 -20.90
C ARG A 76 -1.44 3.16 -22.35
N GLU A 77 -0.47 4.04 -22.56
CA GLU A 77 0.06 4.36 -23.89
C GLU A 77 0.68 3.11 -24.55
N LEU A 78 1.60 2.44 -23.84
CA LEU A 78 2.23 1.20 -24.32
C LEU A 78 1.21 0.11 -24.65
N ARG A 79 0.15 -0.05 -23.83
CA ARG A 79 -0.92 -1.03 -24.11
C ARG A 79 -1.69 -0.67 -25.37
N SER A 80 -1.94 0.62 -25.61
CA SER A 80 -2.65 1.09 -26.81
C SER A 80 -1.81 0.88 -28.07
N GLU A 81 -0.51 1.17 -28.02
CA GLU A 81 0.43 0.90 -29.10
C GLU A 81 0.54 -0.60 -29.38
N ALA A 82 0.68 -1.41 -28.33
CA ALA A 82 0.72 -2.87 -28.48
C ALA A 82 -0.56 -3.43 -29.09
N ALA A 83 -1.73 -2.88 -28.72
CA ALA A 83 -3.01 -3.27 -29.31
C ALA A 83 -3.10 -2.87 -30.78
N PHE A 84 -2.63 -1.67 -31.15
CA PHE A 84 -2.58 -1.20 -32.53
C PHE A 84 -1.65 -2.07 -33.38
N LEU A 85 -0.43 -2.35 -32.91
CA LEU A 85 0.54 -3.21 -33.59
C LEU A 85 0.01 -4.63 -33.77
N LYS A 86 -0.64 -5.21 -32.74
CA LYS A 86 -1.31 -6.51 -32.87
C LYS A 86 -2.40 -6.49 -33.93
N LYS A 87 -3.21 -5.43 -33.99
CA LYS A 87 -4.25 -5.27 -35.01
C LYS A 87 -3.65 -5.17 -36.41
N ALA A 88 -2.59 -4.36 -36.59
CA ALA A 88 -1.87 -4.24 -37.85
C ALA A 88 -1.25 -5.58 -38.27
N ALA A 89 -0.55 -6.26 -37.36
CA ALA A 89 0.01 -7.58 -37.61
C ALA A 89 -1.07 -8.60 -38.01
N SER A 90 -2.24 -8.57 -37.36
CA SER A 90 -3.38 -9.43 -37.72
C SER A 90 -3.99 -9.11 -39.09
N TYR A 91 -3.96 -7.84 -39.51
CA TYR A 91 -4.39 -7.41 -40.83
C TYR A 91 -3.43 -7.93 -41.90
N PHE A 92 -2.12 -7.72 -41.72
CA PHE A 92 -1.09 -8.19 -42.66
C PHE A 92 -0.99 -9.73 -42.70
N ALA A 93 -1.20 -10.42 -41.58
CA ALA A 93 -1.22 -11.88 -41.55
C ALA A 93 -2.46 -12.50 -42.22
N ARG A 94 -3.51 -11.71 -42.47
CA ARG A 94 -4.75 -12.12 -43.14
C ARG A 94 -4.78 -11.86 -44.65
N GLU A 95 -3.78 -11.18 -45.20
CA GLU A 95 -3.56 -11.07 -46.65
C GLU A 95 -2.61 -12.19 -47.10
N PRO A 96 -3.11 -13.36 -47.54
CA PRO A 96 -2.31 -14.23 -48.39
C PRO A 96 -2.15 -13.55 -49.76
N ARG A 97 -0.92 -13.49 -50.27
CA ARG A 97 -0.67 -13.22 -51.69
C ARG A 97 -1.31 -14.29 -52.56
#